data_AF-A0A971MKC0-F1
#
_entry.id   AF-A0A971MKC0-F1
#
_cell.length_a   1.000
_cell.length_b   1.000
_cell.length_c   1.000
_cell.angle_alpha   90.00
_cell.angle_beta   90.00
_cell.angle_gamma   90.00
#
_symmetry.space_group_name_H-M   'P 1'
#
loop_
_entity.id
_entity.type
_entity.pdbx_description
1 polymer ?
#
loop_
_entity_poly.entity_id
_entity_poly.type
_entity_poly.pdbx_seq_one_letter_code
_entity_poly.pdbx_strand_id
1 'polypeptide(L)' 'FVFMGANIDAIKTAGDFGINADRATNFVADGDGISINYRSINNLIENYRTYSEISEDWDAEIREDYEKRQSKKK' A
#
# COMPACT_ATOMS: atom_id res chain seq x y z
N PHE A 1 -1.99 10.48 6.70
CA PHE A 1 -0.95 10.26 5.67
C PHE A 1 -0.98 8.82 5.24
N VAL A 2 -0.59 8.51 4.01
CA VAL A 2 -0.37 7.15 3.50
C VAL A 2 1.05 7.07 2.93
N PHE A 3 1.80 6.05 3.31
CA PHE A 3 3.20 5.87 2.93
C PHE A 3 3.36 4.62 2.06
N MET A 4 4.05 4.74 0.93
CA MET A 4 4.20 3.64 -0.03
C MET A 4 5.66 3.43 -0.37
N GLY A 5 6.17 2.23 -0.09
CA GLY A 5 7.54 1.84 -0.37
C GLY A 5 7.62 0.91 -1.56
N ALA A 6 8.36 1.31 -2.60
CA ALA A 6 8.62 0.45 -3.76
C ALA A 6 9.91 -0.38 -3.57
N ASN A 7 10.95 0.25 -3.01
CA ASN A 7 12.30 -0.30 -2.89
C ASN A 7 12.85 -0.21 -1.45
N ILE A 8 12.00 0.13 -0.49
CA ILE A 8 12.34 0.36 0.91
C ILE A 8 11.30 -0.35 1.78
N ASP A 9 11.64 -0.60 3.04
CA ASP A 9 10.65 -1.04 4.03
C ASP A 9 9.74 0.14 4.37
N ALA A 10 8.54 0.13 3.77
CA ALA A 10 7.55 1.17 3.95
C ALA A 10 7.12 1.32 5.41
N ILE A 11 6.92 0.21 6.12
CA ILE A 11 6.41 0.22 7.50
C ILE A 11 7.45 0.86 8.42
N LYS A 12 8.69 0.38 8.33
CA LYS A 12 9.79 0.91 9.14
C LYS A 12 10.01 2.40 8.87
N THR A 13 10.10 2.79 7.60
CA THR A 13 10.36 4.18 7.20
C THR A 13 9.21 5.09 7.61
N ALA A 14 7.96 4.66 7.44
CA ALA A 14 6.77 5.40 7.88
C ALA A 14 6.79 5.67 9.39
N GLY A 15 7.21 4.67 10.18
CA GLY A 15 7.39 4.81 11.63
C GLY A 15 8.34 5.93 12.01
N ASP A 16 9.45 6.10 11.28
CA ASP A 16 10.41 7.20 11.51
C ASP A 16 9.78 8.60 11.28
N PHE A 17 8.72 8.67 10.47
CA PHE A 17 7.92 9.89 10.24
C PHE A 17 6.68 9.99 11.15
N GLY A 18 6.49 9.07 12.10
CA GLY A 18 5.31 9.02 12.96
C GLY A 18 4.03 8.62 12.25
N ILE A 19 4.13 7.92 11.11
CA ILE A 19 3.00 7.38 10.36
C ILE A 19 2.75 5.94 10.85
N ASN A 20 1.51 5.64 11.24
CA ASN A 20 1.13 4.31 11.70
C ASN A 20 1.29 3.25 10.61
N ALA A 21 1.58 2.01 11.02
CA ALA A 21 1.81 0.89 10.11
C ALA A 21 0.58 0.53 9.24
N ASP A 22 -0.65 0.74 9.74
CA ASP A 22 -1.91 0.57 8.99
C ASP A 22 -2.08 1.60 7.85
N ARG A 23 -1.20 2.61 7.81
CA ARG A 23 -1.14 3.65 6.78
C ARG A 23 0.09 3.49 5.89
N ALA A 24 0.82 2.38 5.97
CA ALA A 24 2.02 2.16 5.20
C ALA A 24 1.96 0.81 4.47
N THR A 25 2.43 0.75 3.22
CA THR A 25 2.42 -0.49 2.45
C THR A 25 3.60 -0.59 1.47
N ASN A 26 4.03 -1.82 1.18
CA ASN A 26 5.06 -2.11 0.20
C ASN A 26 4.41 -2.54 -1.11
N PHE A 27 4.90 -2.03 -2.24
CA PHE A 27 4.40 -2.41 -3.57
C PHE A 27 5.54 -2.75 -4.53
N VAL A 28 5.24 -3.46 -5.62
CA VAL A 28 6.24 -3.78 -6.64
C VAL A 28 6.38 -2.62 -7.62
N ALA A 29 7.61 -2.15 -7.79
CA ALA A 29 7.95 -1.04 -8.69
C ALA A 29 7.95 -1.45 -10.19
N ASP A 30 6.85 -2.03 -10.68
CA ASP A 30 6.64 -2.39 -12.08
C ASP A 30 5.29 -1.86 -12.61
N GLY A 31 5.00 -2.06 -13.89
CA GLY A 31 3.78 -1.54 -14.51
C GLY A 31 2.49 -2.07 -13.88
N ASP A 32 2.45 -3.34 -13.50
CA ASP A 32 1.28 -3.95 -12.88
C ASP A 32 1.14 -3.49 -11.42
N GLY A 33 2.24 -3.46 -10.67
CA GLY A 33 2.27 -3.02 -9.28
C GLY A 33 1.87 -1.56 -9.15
N ILE A 34 2.27 -0.70 -10.10
CA ILE A 34 1.78 0.69 -10.20
C ILE A 34 0.27 0.70 -10.47
N SER A 35 -0.22 -0.11 -11.41
CA SER A 35 -1.65 -0.18 -11.74
C SER A 35 -2.50 -0.59 -10.55
N ILE A 36 -2.09 -1.65 -9.83
CA ILE A 36 -2.73 -2.13 -8.60
C ILE A 36 -2.72 -1.02 -7.54
N ASN A 37 -1.56 -0.40 -7.32
CA ASN A 37 -1.43 0.67 -6.33
C ASN A 37 -2.39 1.84 -6.61
N TYR A 38 -2.44 2.34 -7.85
CA TYR A 38 -3.37 3.41 -8.23
C TYR A 38 -4.83 3.02 -8.02
N ARG A 39 -5.21 1.79 -8.36
CA ARG A 39 -6.58 1.28 -8.13
C ARG A 39 -6.92 1.26 -6.63
N SER A 40 -6.05 0.70 -5.79
CA SER A 40 -6.29 0.62 -4.35
C SER A 40 -6.37 2.00 -3.70
N ILE A 41 -5.50 2.95 -4.08
CA ILE A 41 -5.59 4.34 -3.60
C ILE A 41 -6.86 5.03 -4.07
N ASN A 42 -7.30 4.79 -5.31
CA ASN A 42 -8.54 5.38 -5.80
C ASN A 42 -9.74 4.94 -4.93
N ASN A 43 -9.84 3.64 -4.66
CA ASN A 43 -10.88 3.08 -3.79
C ASN A 43 -10.79 3.63 -2.36
N LEU A 44 -9.57 3.74 -1.83
CA LEU A 44 -9.30 4.36 -0.54
C LEU A 44 -9.84 5.79 -0.46
N ILE A 45 -9.53 6.63 -1.46
CA ILE A 45 -9.96 8.03 -1.51
C ILE A 45 -11.48 8.12 -1.65
N GLU A 46 -12.09 7.29 -2.50
CA GLU A 46 -13.53 7.23 -2.69
C GLU A 46 -14.27 6.86 -1.39
N ASN A 47 -13.82 5.82 -0.71
CA ASN A 47 -14.36 5.40 0.58
C ASN A 47 -14.19 6.48 1.64
N TYR A 48 -13.00 7.09 1.72
CA TYR A 48 -12.75 8.16 2.68
C TYR A 48 -13.65 9.39 2.42
N ARG A 49 -13.87 9.76 1.16
CA ARG A 49 -14.77 10.86 0.81
C ARG A 49 -16.22 10.58 1.17
N THR A 50 -16.63 9.31 1.15
CA THR A 50 -18.01 8.90 1.39
C THR A 50 -18.28 8.69 2.88
N TYR A 51 -17.35 8.05 3.59
CA TYR A 51 -17.55 7.57 4.96
C TYR A 51 -16.67 8.28 5.99
N SER A 52 -15.72 9.13 5.57
CA SER A 52 -14.70 9.76 6.43
C SER A 52 -13.83 8.76 7.19
N GLU A 53 -13.71 7.53 6.66
CA GLU A 53 -12.97 6.44 7.25
C GLU A 53 -12.09 5.76 6.20
N ILE A 54 -10.96 5.21 6.66
CA ILE A 54 -10.12 4.35 5.84
C ILE A 54 -10.19 2.95 6.43
N SER A 55 -10.62 2.00 5.60
CA SER A 55 -10.65 0.58 5.97
C SER A 55 -9.25 0.05 6.30
N GLU A 56 -9.15 -0.85 7.27
CA GLU A 56 -7.89 -1.49 7.66
C GLU A 56 -7.27 -2.34 6.54
N ASP A 57 -8.08 -2.80 5.59
CA ASP A 57 -7.70 -3.67 4.47
C ASP A 57 -7.53 -2.92 3.14
N TRP A 58 -7.40 -1.59 3.15
CA TRP A 58 -7.29 -0.76 1.95
C TRP A 58 -6.12 -1.16 1.02
N ASP A 59 -5.07 -1.77 1.58
CA ASP A 59 -3.86 -2.20 0.87
C ASP A 59 -3.81 -3.72 0.63
N ALA A 60 -4.88 -4.47 0.91
CA ALA A 60 -4.88 -5.93 0.83
C ALA A 60 -4.45 -6.44 -0.56
N GLU A 61 -4.92 -5.79 -1.62
CA GLU A 61 -4.55 -6.15 -3.00
C GLU A 61 -3.07 -5.85 -3.30
N ILE A 62 -2.55 -4.73 -2.78
CA ILE A 62 -1.13 -4.34 -2.92
C ILE A 62 -0.25 -5.37 -2.21
N ARG A 63 -0.59 -5.72 -0.96
CA ARG A 63 0.15 -6.70 -0.16
C ARG A 63 0.14 -8.08 -0.81
N GLU A 64 -1.01 -8.52 -1.30
CA GLU A 64 -1.15 -9.81 -1.97
C GLU A 64 -0.26 -9.88 -3.21
N ASP A 65 -0.25 -8.84 -4.04
CA ASP A 65 0.63 -8.75 -5.22
C ASP A 65 2.10 -8.76 -4.82
N TYR A 66 2.48 -7.96 -3.82
CA TYR A 66 3.83 -7.89 -3.31
C TYR A 66 4.32 -9.26 -2.81
N GLU A 67 3.56 -9.93 -1.95
CA GLU A 67 3.91 -11.26 -1.41
C GLU A 67 4.01 -12.33 -2.53
N LYS A 68 3.06 -12.34 -3.48
CA LYS A 68 3.05 -13.26 -4.62
C LYS A 68 4.26 -13.07 -5.53
N ARG A 69 4.69 -11.83 -5.79
CA ARG A 69 5.82 -11.56 -6.70
C ARG A 69 7.18 -11.64 -6.01
N GLN A 70 7.25 -11.43 -4.70
CA GLN A 70 8.47 -11.67 -3.92
C GLN A 70 8.79 -13.16 -3.83
N SER A 71 7.78 -14.03 -3.65
CA SER A 71 8.00 -15.48 -3.59
C SER A 71 8.49 -16.09 -4.92
N LYS A 72 8.14 -15.49 -6.06
CA LYS A 72 8.62 -15.90 -7.39
C LYS A 72 10.05 -15.46 -7.72
N LYS A 73 10.64 -14.57 -6.94
CA LYS A 73 12.04 -14.13 -7.08
C LYS A 73 13.06 -15.00 -6.32
N LYS A 74 12.60 -16.05 -5.62
CA LYS A 74 13.46 -17.10 -5.06
C LYS A 74 13.73 -18.20 -6.07
#